data_AF-A0A6V7YAC0-F1
#
_entry.id   AF-A0A6V7YAC0-F1
#
_cell.length_a   1.000
_cell.length_b   1.000
_cell.length_c   1.000
_cell.angle_alpha   90.00
_cell.angle_beta   90.00
_cell.angle_gamma   90.00
#
_symmetry.space_group_name_H-M   'P 1'
#
loop_
_entity.id
_entity.type
_entity.pdbx_description
1 polymer ?
#
loop_
_entity_poly.entity_id
_entity_poly.type
_entity_poly.pdbx_seq_one_letter_code
_entity_poly.pdbx_strand_id
1 'polypeptide(L)'
;MNACRRNFRKIEQLHTGAGYCLFTEILFPGTINMKKVKFNSRMELDWLSNWKIVQTAWKQLGVEKVVAVEKLIKGKFQDNFEFLQWFKKFFDANYDGHEFDPVEMRFNEELPKENKLKATALLRQPQPAKTGGPSRVPPPQRVGSKCFYE
;
A
#
# COMPACT_ATOMS: atom_id res chain seq x y z
N MET A 1 -1.38 -18.01 -11.60
CA MET A 1 -1.61 -16.64 -11.05
C MET A 1 -2.84 -16.47 -10.14
N ASN A 2 -3.68 -17.50 -9.93
CA ASN A 2 -4.87 -17.37 -9.07
C ASN A 2 -4.60 -17.57 -7.57
N ALA A 3 -3.49 -18.22 -7.18
CA ALA A 3 -3.08 -18.40 -5.79
C ALA A 3 -2.79 -17.06 -5.08
N CYS A 4 -2.08 -16.13 -5.74
CA CYS A 4 -1.71 -14.84 -5.14
C CYS A 4 -2.90 -13.86 -4.98
N ARG A 5 -4.04 -14.14 -5.63
CA ARG A 5 -5.15 -13.19 -5.82
C ARG A 5 -5.90 -12.80 -4.53
N ARG A 6 -5.83 -13.63 -3.48
CA ARG A 6 -6.52 -13.35 -2.21
C ARG A 6 -5.66 -12.68 -1.13
N ASN A 7 -4.34 -12.60 -1.33
CA ASN A 7 -3.39 -12.43 -0.23
C ASN A 7 -2.60 -11.11 -0.25
N PHE A 8 -2.43 -10.49 -1.42
CA PHE A 8 -2.01 -9.10 -1.56
C PHE A 8 -3.12 -8.36 -2.28
N ARG A 9 -4.06 -7.77 -1.53
CA ARG A 9 -5.16 -7.01 -2.15
C ARG A 9 -4.65 -5.77 -2.90
N LYS A 10 -3.41 -5.34 -2.65
CA LYS A 10 -2.72 -4.27 -3.36
C LYS A 10 -1.22 -4.56 -3.47
N ILE A 11 -0.66 -4.44 -4.67
CA ILE A 11 0.79 -4.41 -4.96
C ILE A 11 1.53 -3.42 -4.05
N GLU A 12 0.82 -2.37 -3.62
CA GLU A 12 1.31 -1.36 -2.69
C GLU A 12 1.86 -1.95 -1.39
N GLN A 13 1.37 -3.07 -0.88
CA GLN A 13 1.84 -3.64 0.40
C GLN A 13 3.20 -4.38 0.30
N LEU A 14 3.75 -4.54 -0.92
CA LEU A 14 5.04 -5.21 -1.12
C LEU A 14 6.22 -4.42 -0.55
N HIS A 15 6.07 -3.11 -0.34
CA HIS A 15 7.11 -2.27 0.25
C HIS A 15 7.57 -2.75 1.64
N THR A 16 6.71 -3.49 2.35
CA THR A 16 6.96 -4.04 3.69
C THR A 16 7.94 -5.22 3.72
N GLY A 17 8.30 -5.79 2.56
CA GLY A 17 9.16 -6.96 2.45
C GLY A 17 8.47 -8.30 2.73
N ALA A 18 7.34 -8.31 3.45
CA ALA A 18 6.65 -9.54 3.85
C ALA A 18 6.17 -10.40 2.65
N GLY A 19 5.75 -9.75 1.57
CA GLY A 19 5.39 -10.47 0.34
C GLY A 19 6.56 -11.13 -0.34
N TYR A 20 7.74 -10.50 -0.35
CA TYR A 20 8.94 -11.09 -0.92
C TYR A 20 9.47 -12.25 -0.08
N CYS A 21 9.29 -12.23 1.25
CA CYS A 21 9.53 -13.41 2.09
C CYS A 21 8.67 -14.59 1.64
N LEU A 22 7.35 -14.38 1.48
CA LEU A 22 6.44 -15.44 1.03
C LEU A 22 6.81 -15.94 -0.38
N PHE A 23 7.08 -15.04 -1.32
CA PHE A 23 7.44 -15.46 -2.67
C PHE A 23 8.76 -16.23 -2.73
N THR A 24 9.73 -15.86 -1.89
CA THR A 24 10.99 -16.60 -1.79
C THR A 24 10.76 -18.01 -1.21
N GLU A 25 9.86 -18.15 -0.24
CA GLU A 25 9.46 -19.46 0.30
C GLU A 25 8.72 -20.32 -0.75
N ILE A 26 7.94 -19.70 -1.65
CA ILE A 26 7.29 -20.41 -2.78
C ILE A 26 8.32 -20.97 -3.75
N LEU A 27 9.30 -20.14 -4.13
CA LEU A 27 10.33 -20.50 -5.11
C LEU A 27 11.33 -21.50 -4.51
N PHE A 28 11.67 -21.33 -3.24
CA PHE A 28 12.72 -22.08 -2.56
C PHE A 28 12.25 -22.47 -1.14
N PRO A 29 11.42 -23.52 -1.02
CA PRO A 29 10.89 -23.95 0.28
C PRO A 29 11.99 -24.24 1.30
N GLY A 30 11.79 -23.82 2.55
CA GLY A 30 12.75 -24.00 3.64
C GLY A 30 13.85 -22.93 3.73
N THR A 31 13.87 -21.95 2.82
CA THR A 31 14.88 -20.88 2.84
C THR A 31 14.49 -19.74 3.79
N ILE A 32 13.20 -19.50 4.01
CA ILE A 32 12.71 -18.39 4.82
C ILE A 32 12.17 -18.90 6.17
N ASN A 33 12.64 -18.30 7.26
CA ASN A 33 12.04 -18.54 8.57
C ASN A 33 10.74 -17.72 8.71
N MET A 34 9.63 -18.30 8.26
CA MET A 34 8.31 -17.67 8.24
C MET A 34 7.84 -17.20 9.63
N LYS A 35 8.28 -17.82 10.73
CA LYS A 35 7.94 -17.39 12.10
C LYS A 35 8.50 -16.01 12.48
N LYS A 36 9.53 -15.55 11.76
CA LYS A 36 10.15 -14.24 11.99
C LYS A 36 9.53 -13.12 11.15
N VAL A 37 8.75 -13.47 10.12
CA VAL A 37 8.17 -12.51 9.18
C VAL A 37 7.02 -11.75 9.83
N LYS A 38 6.98 -10.43 9.65
CA LYS A 38 5.96 -9.54 10.20
C LYS A 38 5.00 -9.11 9.10
N PHE A 39 3.91 -9.86 8.90
CA PHE A 39 2.95 -9.62 7.80
C PHE A 39 2.05 -8.39 8.01
N ASN A 40 1.65 -8.10 9.26
CA ASN A 40 0.66 -7.09 9.59
C ASN A 40 1.23 -5.86 10.31
N SER A 41 2.56 -5.68 10.28
CA SER A 41 3.20 -4.55 10.98
C SER A 41 3.06 -3.25 10.21
N ARG A 42 2.89 -2.15 10.96
CA ARG A 42 2.88 -0.77 10.47
C ARG A 42 4.19 -0.02 10.79
N MET A 43 5.18 -0.70 11.35
CA MET A 43 6.44 -0.11 11.81
C MET A 43 7.54 -0.28 10.76
N GLU A 44 8.24 0.80 10.43
CA GLU A 44 9.35 0.77 9.46
C GLU A 44 10.48 -0.19 9.88
N LEU A 45 10.76 -0.26 11.19
CA LEU A 45 11.75 -1.20 11.74
C LEU A 45 11.39 -2.67 11.48
N ASP A 46 10.10 -3.02 11.53
CA ASP A 46 9.64 -4.37 11.23
C ASP A 46 9.76 -4.66 9.73
N TRP A 47 9.52 -3.67 8.87
CA TRP A 47 9.71 -3.82 7.42
C TRP A 47 11.18 -4.00 7.07
N LEU A 48 12.09 -3.25 7.72
CA LEU A 48 13.53 -3.46 7.59
C LEU A 48 13.94 -4.87 8.01
N SER A 49 13.36 -5.37 9.10
CA SER A 49 13.56 -6.76 9.55
C SER A 49 13.14 -7.78 8.48
N ASN A 50 11.96 -7.60 7.87
CA ASN A 50 11.52 -8.45 6.76
C ASN A 50 12.49 -8.40 5.58
N TRP A 51 12.93 -7.21 5.17
CA TRP A 51 13.90 -7.06 4.08
C TRP A 51 15.25 -7.72 4.37
N LYS A 52 15.70 -7.69 5.63
CA LYS A 52 16.92 -8.40 6.06
C LYS A 52 16.78 -9.92 5.95
N ILE A 53 15.59 -10.47 6.21
CA ILE A 53 15.30 -11.89 5.99
C ILE A 53 15.43 -12.23 4.51
N VAL A 54 14.81 -11.43 3.62
CA VAL A 54 14.91 -11.63 2.16
C VAL A 54 16.36 -11.59 1.69
N GLN A 55 17.12 -10.56 2.07
CA GLN A 55 18.52 -10.42 1.69
C GLN A 55 19.38 -11.59 2.15
N THR A 56 19.14 -12.10 3.36
CA THR A 56 19.88 -13.24 3.92
C THR A 56 19.59 -14.51 3.11
N ALA A 57 18.32 -14.78 2.81
CA ALA A 57 17.92 -15.91 1.98
C ALA A 57 18.51 -15.82 0.57
N TRP A 58 18.42 -14.66 -0.07
CA TRP A 58 18.92 -14.45 -1.43
C TRP A 58 20.44 -14.57 -1.51
N LYS A 59 21.17 -14.13 -0.48
CA LYS A 59 22.61 -14.36 -0.38
C LYS A 59 22.96 -15.85 -0.30
N GLN A 60 22.19 -16.65 0.44
CA GLN A 60 22.40 -18.10 0.54
C GLN A 60 22.07 -18.82 -0.78
N LEU A 61 21.08 -18.32 -1.52
CA LEU A 61 20.69 -18.82 -2.84
C LEU A 61 21.61 -18.34 -3.98
N GLY A 62 22.61 -17.47 -3.70
CA GLY A 62 23.50 -16.92 -4.71
C GLY A 62 22.87 -15.86 -5.62
N VAL A 63 21.76 -15.23 -5.20
CA VAL A 63 21.08 -14.17 -5.97
C VAL A 63 21.82 -12.84 -5.78
N GLU A 64 22.55 -12.38 -6.80
CA GLU A 64 23.37 -11.16 -6.77
C GLU A 64 22.58 -9.85 -6.97
N LYS A 65 21.24 -9.88 -6.86
CA LYS A 65 20.43 -8.67 -7.04
C LYS A 65 20.63 -7.67 -5.90
N VAL A 66 21.15 -6.50 -6.23
CA VAL A 66 21.17 -5.34 -5.32
C VAL A 66 19.75 -4.83 -5.10
N VAL A 67 19.29 -4.86 -3.84
CA VAL A 67 17.98 -4.38 -3.41
C VAL A 67 18.13 -3.05 -2.67
N ALA A 68 17.57 -1.97 -3.23
CA ALA A 68 17.57 -0.64 -2.62
C ALA A 68 16.49 -0.52 -1.52
N VAL A 69 16.66 -1.26 -0.42
CA VAL A 69 15.68 -1.42 0.66
C VAL A 69 15.15 -0.08 1.18
N GLU A 70 16.04 0.89 1.42
CA GLU A 70 15.66 2.23 1.93
C GLU A 70 14.69 2.97 1.01
N LYS A 71 14.78 2.75 -0.31
CA LYS A 71 13.84 3.35 -1.27
C LYS A 71 12.52 2.58 -1.29
N LEU A 72 12.59 1.26 -1.20
CA LEU A 72 11.42 0.39 -1.23
C LEU A 72 10.52 0.65 -0.02
N ILE A 73 11.07 0.66 1.20
CA ILE A 73 10.29 0.83 2.44
C ILE A 73 9.52 2.16 2.52
N LYS A 74 9.95 3.19 1.77
CA LYS A 74 9.25 4.48 1.67
C LYS A 74 7.99 4.41 0.81
N GLY A 75 7.70 3.28 0.19
CA GLY A 75 6.48 3.06 -0.59
C GLY A 75 6.39 3.88 -1.87
N LYS A 76 7.52 4.43 -2.36
CA LYS A 76 7.54 5.20 -3.62
C LYS A 76 7.20 4.27 -4.79
N PHE A 77 6.20 4.66 -5.59
CA PHE A 77 5.69 3.83 -6.67
C PHE A 77 6.76 3.48 -7.70
N GLN A 78 7.58 4.45 -8.12
CA GLN A 78 8.62 4.24 -9.12
C GLN A 78 9.63 3.16 -8.72
N ASP A 79 10.24 3.31 -7.54
CA ASP A 79 11.23 2.34 -7.03
C ASP A 79 10.61 0.95 -6.81
N ASN A 80 9.39 0.91 -6.25
CA ASN A 80 8.69 -0.34 -6.01
C ASN A 80 8.27 -1.04 -7.31
N PHE A 81 7.84 -0.29 -8.33
CA PHE A 81 7.43 -0.84 -9.62
C PHE A 81 8.63 -1.35 -10.41
N GLU A 82 9.75 -0.64 -10.43
CA GLU A 82 10.99 -1.09 -11.05
C GLU A 82 11.46 -2.42 -10.42
N PHE A 83 11.47 -2.49 -9.09
CA PHE A 83 11.83 -3.72 -8.40
C PHE A 83 10.85 -4.86 -8.68
N LEU A 84 9.55 -4.57 -8.70
CA LEU A 84 8.52 -5.56 -9.01
C LEU A 84 8.65 -6.12 -10.43
N GLN A 85 9.00 -5.27 -11.41
CA GLN A 85 9.22 -5.70 -12.79
C GLN A 85 10.38 -6.69 -12.87
N TRP A 86 11.49 -6.40 -12.20
CA TRP A 86 12.61 -7.33 -12.09
C TRP A 86 12.19 -8.61 -11.36
N PHE A 87 11.50 -8.47 -10.22
CA PHE A 87 11.10 -9.59 -9.39
C PHE A 87 10.17 -10.55 -10.14
N LYS A 88 9.28 -10.03 -10.99
CA LYS A 88 8.41 -10.88 -11.83
C LYS A 88 9.22 -11.77 -12.77
N LYS A 89 10.25 -11.22 -13.42
CA LYS A 89 11.16 -12.00 -14.30
C LYS A 89 11.93 -13.04 -13.49
N PHE A 90 12.42 -12.66 -12.31
CA PHE A 90 13.08 -13.58 -11.38
C PHE A 90 12.13 -14.72 -10.97
N PHE A 91 10.90 -14.41 -10.59
CA PHE A 91 9.90 -15.40 -10.22
C PHE A 91 9.60 -16.37 -11.36
N ASP A 92 9.35 -15.86 -12.57
CA ASP A 92 9.05 -16.69 -13.74
C ASP A 92 10.20 -17.62 -14.14
N ALA A 93 11.44 -17.17 -13.95
CA ALA A 93 12.63 -17.95 -14.28
C ALA A 93 12.92 -19.09 -13.29
N ASN A 94 12.42 -18.98 -12.05
CA ASN A 94 12.70 -19.93 -10.97
C ASN A 94 11.49 -20.77 -10.55
N TYR A 95 10.28 -20.44 -11.01
CA TYR A 95 9.07 -21.16 -10.64
C TYR A 95 8.87 -22.39 -11.53
N ASP A 96 8.83 -23.58 -10.91
CA ASP A 96 8.68 -24.89 -11.54
C ASP A 96 7.21 -25.29 -11.81
N GLY A 97 6.25 -24.43 -11.48
CA GLY A 97 4.85 -24.59 -11.88
C GLY A 97 3.97 -25.41 -10.93
N HIS A 98 4.48 -25.77 -9.76
CA HIS A 98 3.75 -26.44 -8.68
C HIS A 98 2.57 -25.63 -8.15
N GLU A 99 1.46 -26.30 -7.87
CA GLU A 99 0.30 -25.65 -7.24
C GLU A 99 0.64 -25.20 -5.82
N PHE A 100 0.39 -23.91 -5.52
CA PHE A 100 0.72 -23.29 -4.24
C PHE A 100 -0.56 -22.87 -3.50
N ASP A 101 -0.76 -23.35 -2.26
CA ASP A 101 -1.81 -22.86 -1.36
C ASP A 101 -1.25 -21.84 -0.33
N PRO A 102 -1.46 -20.54 -0.56
CA PRO A 102 -0.98 -19.48 0.33
C PRO A 102 -1.70 -19.40 1.69
N VAL A 103 -2.79 -20.13 1.91
CA VAL A 103 -3.50 -20.15 3.20
C VAL A 103 -2.80 -21.05 4.20
N GLU A 104 -2.29 -22.21 3.76
CA GLU A 104 -1.60 -23.17 4.63
C GLU A 104 -0.26 -22.63 5.18
N MET A 105 0.47 -21.85 4.38
CA MET A 105 1.78 -21.32 4.80
C MET A 105 1.74 -20.21 5.86
N ARG A 106 0.57 -19.62 6.14
CA ARG A 106 0.45 -18.63 7.23
C ARG A 106 0.18 -19.25 8.59
N PHE A 107 0.23 -20.58 8.72
CA PHE A 107 -0.01 -21.23 9.99
C PHE A 107 -1.36 -20.82 10.62
N ASN A 108 -2.38 -20.59 9.77
CA ASN A 108 -3.74 -20.19 10.16
C ASN A 108 -3.88 -18.78 10.80
N GLU A 109 -2.93 -17.84 10.60
CA GLU A 109 -3.13 -16.44 11.01
C GLU A 109 -4.09 -15.71 10.04
N GLU A 110 -5.28 -15.36 10.53
CA GLU A 110 -6.22 -14.51 9.82
C GLU A 110 -5.63 -13.11 9.57
N LEU A 111 -5.73 -12.63 8.33
CA LEU A 111 -5.51 -11.22 8.01
C LEU A 111 -6.46 -10.35 8.85
N PRO A 112 -6.02 -9.17 9.32
CA PRO A 112 -6.92 -8.23 9.99
C PRO A 112 -8.10 -7.94 9.07
N LYS A 113 -9.30 -8.34 9.49
CA LYS A 113 -10.55 -7.92 8.85
C LYS A 113 -10.60 -6.40 8.99
N GLU A 114 -10.44 -5.68 7.89
CA GLU A 114 -10.71 -4.25 7.88
C GLU A 114 -12.16 -4.07 8.34
N ASN A 115 -12.34 -3.56 9.55
CA ASN A 115 -13.62 -2.97 9.93
C ASN A 115 -13.86 -1.85 8.92
N LYS A 116 -14.77 -2.08 7.98
CA LYS A 116 -15.41 -1.01 7.22
C LYS A 116 -16.08 -0.12 8.24
N LEU A 117 -15.34 0.87 8.77
CA LEU A 117 -15.92 2.07 9.33
C LEU A 117 -16.78 2.61 8.21
N LYS A 118 -18.10 2.45 8.37
CA LYS A 118 -19.10 3.10 7.53
C LYS A 118 -18.75 4.59 7.57
N ALA A 119 -18.22 5.12 6.48
CA ALA A 119 -18.09 6.54 6.27
C ALA A 119 -19.51 7.09 6.08
N THR A 120 -20.23 7.27 7.19
CA THR A 120 -21.44 8.07 7.26
C THR A 120 -21.10 9.36 7.98
N ALA A 121 -21.09 10.44 7.19
CA ALA A 121 -21.24 11.83 7.59
C ALA A 121 -20.18 12.42 8.55
N LEU A 122 -19.09 12.95 7.97
CA LEU A 122 -18.32 14.05 8.55
C LEU A 122 -17.74 14.93 7.43
N LEU A 123 -18.64 15.59 6.69
CA LEU A 123 -18.36 16.90 6.09
C LEU A 123 -19.29 17.90 6.76
N ARG A 124 -18.92 18.35 7.97
CA ARG A 124 -19.54 19.49 8.63
C ARG A 124 -18.68 20.72 8.33
N GLN A 125 -18.96 21.40 7.22
CA GLN A 125 -18.59 22.80 7.08
C GLN A 125 -19.59 23.67 7.85
N PRO A 126 -19.14 24.78 8.47
CA PRO A 126 -19.95 25.55 9.40
C PRO A 126 -20.90 26.49 8.66
N GLN A 127 -22.19 26.46 8.98
CA GLN A 127 -23.14 27.50 8.59
C GLN A 127 -23.43 28.41 9.79
N PRO A 128 -23.37 29.75 9.63
CA PRO A 128 -23.73 30.69 10.68
C PRO A 128 -25.25 30.80 10.86
N ALA A 129 -25.64 31.08 12.10
CA ALA A 129 -26.98 31.06 12.65
C ALA A 129 -27.98 31.99 11.94
N LYS A 130 -29.24 31.52 11.81
CA LYS A 130 -30.38 32.33 11.37
C LYS A 130 -31.24 32.67 12.59
N THR A 131 -31.08 33.89 13.09
CA THR A 131 -32.05 34.54 13.98
C THR A 131 -32.88 35.51 13.15
N GLY A 132 -34.19 35.49 13.38
CA GLY A 132 -35.19 36.04 12.47
C GLY A 132 -35.35 37.55 12.51
N GLY A 133 -36.14 38.02 11.53
CA GLY A 133 -36.81 39.32 11.55
C GLY A 133 -37.45 39.61 10.20
N PRO A 134 -38.74 40.01 10.14
CA PRO A 134 -39.28 40.68 8.98
C PRO A 134 -39.35 42.19 9.24
N SER A 135 -38.75 43.03 8.39
CA SER A 135 -39.37 44.30 8.01
C SER A 135 -38.68 44.99 6.83
N ARG A 136 -39.48 45.86 6.20
CA ARG A 136 -39.37 46.55 4.90
C ARG A 136 -38.35 47.69 4.92
N VAL A 137 -37.78 48.04 3.75
CA VAL A 137 -37.86 49.36 3.07
C VAL A 137 -37.14 49.38 1.69
N PRO A 138 -37.57 50.23 0.72
CA PRO A 138 -37.15 50.23 -0.70
C PRO A 138 -35.95 51.16 -1.01
N PRO A 139 -35.40 51.18 -2.26
CA PRO A 139 -34.06 51.71 -2.55
C PRO A 139 -34.07 53.17 -3.05
N PRO A 140 -32.94 53.91 -2.92
CA PRO A 140 -32.67 55.06 -3.75
C PRO A 140 -31.59 54.79 -4.82
N GLN A 141 -31.82 55.43 -5.96
CA GLN A 141 -31.12 55.34 -7.24
C GLN A 141 -29.68 55.88 -7.18
N ARG A 142 -28.80 55.37 -8.07
CA ARG A 142 -27.65 56.14 -8.53
C ARG A 142 -27.48 56.08 -10.05
N VAL A 143 -27.34 57.30 -10.56
CA VAL A 143 -27.09 57.76 -11.91
C VAL A 143 -25.64 57.47 -12.35
N GLY A 144 -25.47 57.16 -13.63
CA GLY A 144 -24.43 57.78 -14.44
C GLY A 144 -23.12 57.02 -14.67
N SER A 145 -22.97 56.53 -15.91
CA SER A 145 -21.93 56.99 -16.86
C SER A 145 -20.45 56.81 -16.49
N LYS A 146 -19.77 55.85 -17.17
CA LYS A 146 -18.98 56.05 -18.41
C LYS A 146 -17.85 55.02 -18.51
N CYS A 147 -17.77 54.39 -19.68
CA CYS A 147 -16.57 53.72 -20.20
C CYS A 147 -15.36 54.67 -20.16
N PHE A 148 -14.15 54.15 -20.03
CA PHE A 148 -13.05 54.40 -20.97
C PHE A 148 -11.94 53.35 -20.79
N TYR A 149 -11.40 52.93 -21.92
CA TYR A 149 -10.17 52.17 -22.08
C TYR A 149 -8.97 53.05 -21.76
N GLU A 150 -7.95 52.48 -21.12
CA GLU A 150 -6.55 52.54 -21.53
C GLU A 150 -5.82 51.29 -21.01
#